data_AF-A0A448MPM6-F1
#
_entry.id   AF-A0A448MPM6-F1
#
_cell.length_a   1.000
_cell.length_b   1.000
_cell.length_c   1.000
_cell.angle_alpha   90.00
_cell.angle_beta   90.00
_cell.angle_gamma   90.00
#
_symmetry.space_group_name_H-M   'P 1'
#
loop_
_entity.id
_entity.type
_entity.pdbx_description
1 polymer ?
#
loop_
_entity_poly.entity_id
_entity_poly.type
_entity_poly.pdbx_seq_one_letter_code
_entity_poly.pdbx_strand_id
1 'polypeptide(L)'
;MNLQFIVLAVIGAVLLTGYIWHKFSRASREIDRLLKTNAALEQEKAVSETKVKHYETRKIMKKTVAMLTALLLLTACRSPVTSVINPSCAGFSLISASRQDTTETIRQIKVHNDTYREICRKQGGNDGR
;
A
#
# COMPACT_ATOMS: atom_id res chain seq x y z
N MET A 1 -55.55 -31.92 -65.66
CA MET A 1 -54.41 -32.57 -64.97
C MET A 1 -54.99 -33.57 -63.98
N ASN A 2 -54.66 -34.86 -64.10
CA ASN A 2 -55.30 -35.93 -63.32
C ASN A 2 -55.05 -35.74 -61.82
N LEU A 3 -56.11 -35.75 -61.01
CA LEU A 3 -56.09 -35.51 -59.55
C LEU A 3 -55.06 -36.39 -58.82
N GLN A 4 -54.83 -37.62 -59.32
CA GLN A 4 -53.84 -38.55 -58.78
C GLN A 4 -52.40 -38.02 -58.84
N PHE A 5 -51.99 -37.31 -59.89
CA PHE A 5 -50.64 -36.75 -59.98
C PHE A 5 -50.41 -35.60 -59.01
N ILE A 6 -51.45 -34.80 -58.73
CA ILE A 6 -51.38 -33.69 -57.78
C ILE A 6 -51.17 -34.24 -56.36
N VAL A 7 -51.91 -35.29 -55.98
CA VAL A 7 -51.78 -35.92 -54.65
C VAL A 7 -50.38 -36.51 -54.46
N LEU A 8 -49.84 -37.20 -55.45
CA LEU A 8 -48.48 -37.77 -55.37
C LEU A 8 -47.39 -36.70 -55.25
N ALA A 9 -47.52 -35.58 -55.98
CA ALA A 9 -46.57 -34.48 -55.90
C ALA A 9 -46.56 -33.83 -54.50
N VAL A 10 -47.73 -33.65 -53.89
CA VAL A 10 -47.85 -33.07 -52.54
C VAL A 10 -47.25 -34.00 -51.49
N ILE A 11 -47.52 -35.31 -51.56
CA ILE A 11 -46.94 -36.29 -50.64
C ILE A 11 -45.41 -36.29 -50.73
N GLY A 12 -44.86 -36.29 -51.96
CA GLY A 12 -43.42 -36.20 -52.18
C GLY A 12 -42.80 -34.94 -51.57
N ALA A 13 -43.46 -33.79 -51.75
CA ALA A 13 -43.00 -32.52 -51.18
C ALA A 13 -43.03 -32.51 -49.64
N VAL A 14 -44.07 -33.07 -49.02
CA VAL A 14 -44.19 -33.16 -47.56
C VAL A 14 -43.10 -34.08 -46.97
N LEU A 15 -42.82 -35.22 -47.61
CA LEU A 15 -41.76 -36.13 -47.16
C LEU A 15 -40.38 -35.48 -47.28
N LEU A 16 -40.10 -34.78 -48.37
CA LEU A 16 -38.82 -34.09 -48.57
C LEU A 16 -38.62 -32.95 -47.56
N THR A 17 -39.62 -32.10 -47.38
CA THR A 17 -39.56 -30.99 -46.41
C THR A 17 -39.44 -31.49 -44.98
N GLY A 18 -40.19 -32.54 -44.62
CA GLY A 18 -40.06 -33.20 -43.31
C GLY A 18 -38.69 -33.84 -43.08
N TYR A 19 -38.13 -34.50 -44.10
CA TYR A 19 -36.78 -35.08 -44.02
C TYR A 19 -35.69 -34.02 -43.84
N ILE A 20 -35.77 -32.92 -44.60
CA ILE A 20 -34.83 -31.78 -44.49
C ILE A 20 -34.95 -31.15 -43.11
N TRP A 21 -36.16 -30.89 -42.61
CA TRP A 21 -36.39 -30.34 -41.29
C TRP A 21 -35.84 -31.24 -40.18
N HIS A 22 -36.08 -32.55 -40.28
CA HIS A 22 -35.56 -33.51 -39.31
C HIS A 22 -34.03 -33.52 -39.27
N LYS A 23 -33.37 -33.46 -40.44
CA LYS A 23 -31.90 -33.40 -40.54
C LYS A 23 -31.35 -32.07 -39.98
N PHE A 24 -32.00 -30.95 -40.29
CA PHE A 24 -31.62 -29.63 -39.78
C PHE A 24 -31.78 -29.55 -38.26
N SER A 25 -32.92 -30.01 -37.73
CA SER A 25 -33.18 -30.07 -36.29
C SER A 25 -32.13 -30.90 -35.55
N ARG A 26 -31.63 -31.98 -36.16
CA ARG A 26 -30.53 -32.76 -35.59
C ARG A 26 -29.24 -31.94 -35.48
N ALA A 27 -28.87 -31.19 -36.51
CA ALA A 27 -27.69 -30.33 -36.51
C ALA A 27 -27.82 -29.15 -35.52
N SER A 28 -29.00 -28.53 -35.40
CA SER A 28 -29.24 -27.43 -34.47
C SER A 28 -29.03 -27.83 -33.00
N ARG A 29 -29.41 -29.07 -32.63
CA ARG A 29 -29.21 -29.58 -31.27
C ARG A 29 -27.74 -29.69 -30.86
N GLU A 30 -26.86 -30.00 -31.81
CA GLU A 30 -25.41 -30.06 -31.55
C GLU A 30 -24.82 -28.66 -31.35
N ILE A 31 -25.27 -27.69 -32.14
CA ILE A 31 -24.89 -26.28 -31.99
C ILE A 31 -25.35 -25.74 -30.63
N ASP A 32 -26.59 -26.00 -30.21
CA ASP A 32 -27.11 -25.55 -28.91
C ASP A 32 -26.32 -26.13 -27.73
N ARG A 33 -25.87 -27.39 -27.85
CA ARG A 33 -25.02 -28.01 -26.85
C ARG A 33 -23.65 -27.35 -26.79
N LEU A 34 -23.02 -27.12 -27.94
CA LEU A 34 -21.71 -26.47 -28.03
C LEU A 34 -21.76 -25.02 -27.53
N LEU A 35 -22.82 -24.29 -27.85
CA LEU A 35 -23.05 -22.93 -27.35
C LEU A 35 -23.15 -22.92 -25.82
N LYS A 36 -23.92 -23.85 -25.24
CA LYS A 36 -24.06 -24.00 -23.78
C LYS A 36 -22.75 -24.40 -23.10
N THR A 37 -21.98 -25.32 -23.69
CA THR A 37 -20.70 -25.74 -23.11
C THR A 37 -19.66 -24.63 -23.19
N ASN A 38 -19.60 -23.89 -24.30
CA ASN A 38 -18.68 -22.76 -24.42
C ASN A 38 -19.04 -21.64 -23.44
N ALA A 39 -20.33 -21.32 -23.28
CA ALA A 39 -20.79 -20.34 -22.29
C ALA A 39 -20.49 -20.77 -20.84
N ALA A 40 -20.64 -22.06 -20.51
CA ALA A 40 -20.29 -22.60 -19.20
C ALA A 40 -18.78 -22.55 -18.94
N LEU A 41 -17.96 -22.89 -19.95
CA LEU A 41 -16.50 -22.82 -19.85
C LEU A 41 -16.00 -21.37 -19.68
N GLU A 42 -16.62 -20.39 -20.34
CA GLU A 42 -16.30 -18.97 -20.12
C GLU A 42 -16.66 -18.52 -18.70
N GLN A 43 -17.79 -18.99 -18.16
CA GLN A 43 -18.14 -18.76 -16.76
C GLN A 43 -17.13 -19.37 -15.79
N GLU A 44 -16.72 -20.63 -16.01
CA GLU A 44 -15.72 -21.29 -15.15
C GLU A 44 -14.37 -20.58 -15.21
N LYS A 45 -13.94 -20.12 -16.39
CA LYS A 45 -12.74 -19.29 -16.54
C LYS A 45 -12.86 -17.98 -15.76
N ALA A 46 -13.94 -17.22 -15.93
CA ALA A 46 -14.17 -15.98 -15.19
C ALA A 46 -14.20 -16.20 -13.67
N VAL A 47 -14.78 -17.30 -13.19
CA VAL A 47 -14.79 -17.68 -11.76
C VAL A 47 -13.39 -18.04 -11.27
N SER A 48 -12.60 -18.77 -12.07
CA SER A 48 -11.22 -19.11 -11.70
C SER A 48 -10.30 -17.89 -11.66
N GLU A 49 -10.39 -17.00 -12.65
CA GLU A 49 -9.63 -15.75 -12.71
C GLU A 49 -9.99 -14.80 -11.56
N THR A 50 -11.29 -14.68 -11.24
CA THR A 50 -11.74 -13.89 -10.08
C THR A 50 -11.23 -14.47 -8.77
N LYS A 51 -11.23 -15.80 -8.58
CA LYS A 51 -10.63 -16.46 -7.40
C LYS A 51 -9.14 -16.18 -7.27
N VAL A 52 -8.38 -16.28 -8.36
CA VAL A 52 -6.93 -16.00 -8.36
C VAL A 52 -6.66 -14.52 -8.04
N LYS A 53 -7.40 -13.59 -8.67
CA LYS A 53 -7.28 -12.15 -8.40
C LYS A 53 -7.63 -11.81 -6.95
N HIS A 54 -8.64 -12.47 -6.39
CA HIS A 54 -9.02 -12.27 -4.99
C HIS A 54 -7.95 -12.80 -4.02
N TYR A 55 -7.29 -13.91 -4.36
CA TYR A 55 -6.18 -14.43 -3.57
C TYR A 55 -4.95 -13.52 -3.61
N GLU A 56 -4.55 -13.04 -4.79
CA GLU A 56 -3.42 -12.11 -4.94
C GLU A 56 -3.66 -10.79 -4.19
N THR A 57 -4.86 -10.21 -4.29
CA THR A 57 -5.22 -8.99 -3.53
C THR A 57 -5.17 -9.22 -2.02
N ARG A 58 -5.67 -10.34 -1.51
CA ARG A 58 -5.56 -10.71 -0.09
C ARG A 58 -4.10 -10.87 0.35
N LYS A 59 -3.25 -11.43 -0.49
CA LYS A 59 -1.82 -11.61 -0.21
C LYS A 59 -1.07 -10.28 -0.16
N ILE A 60 -1.31 -9.39 -1.13
CA ILE A 60 -0.75 -8.02 -1.16
C ILE A 60 -1.21 -7.25 0.08
N MET A 61 -2.52 -7.23 0.35
CA MET A 61 -3.09 -6.56 1.53
C MET A 61 -2.44 -7.04 2.84
N LYS A 62 -2.27 -8.35 3.03
CA LYS A 62 -1.60 -8.88 4.23
C LYS A 62 -0.16 -8.36 4.37
N LYS A 63 0.60 -8.33 3.26
CA LYS A 63 1.98 -7.79 3.25
C LYS A 63 1.99 -6.29 3.56
N THR A 64 1.11 -5.52 2.94
CA THR A 64 1.00 -4.07 3.15
C THR A 64 0.61 -3.77 4.60
N VAL A 65 -0.37 -4.48 5.16
CA VAL A 65 -0.77 -4.32 6.57
C VAL A 65 0.40 -4.64 7.50
N ALA A 66 1.09 -5.77 7.28
CA ALA A 66 2.25 -6.14 8.10
C ALA A 66 3.37 -5.08 8.04
N MET A 67 3.68 -4.57 6.84
CA MET A 67 4.66 -3.50 6.65
C MET A 67 4.24 -2.19 7.34
N LEU A 68 2.97 -1.80 7.21
CA LEU A 68 2.44 -0.59 7.82
C LEU A 68 2.45 -0.69 9.36
N THR A 69 2.07 -1.84 9.91
CA THR A 69 2.14 -2.08 11.36
C THR A 69 3.58 -2.05 11.87
N ALA A 70 4.53 -2.59 11.12
CA ALA A 70 5.94 -2.49 11.49
C ALA A 70 6.39 -1.01 11.49
N LEU A 71 6.06 -0.25 10.45
CA LEU A 71 6.42 1.17 10.36
C LEU A 71 5.86 1.99 11.54
N LEU A 72 4.60 1.74 11.92
CA LEU A 72 3.95 2.38 13.08
C LEU A 72 4.62 2.01 14.42
N LEU A 73 5.08 0.77 14.57
CA LEU A 73 5.82 0.35 15.76
C LEU A 73 7.22 1.00 15.82
N LEU A 74 7.88 1.17 14.66
CA LEU A 74 9.20 1.81 14.61
C LEU A 74 9.14 3.32 14.92
N THR A 75 8.06 4.02 14.55
CA THR A 75 7.90 5.46 14.87
C THR A 75 7.67 5.71 16.35
N ALA A 76 7.10 4.75 17.09
CA ALA A 76 6.89 4.85 18.53
C ALA A 76 8.19 4.77 19.36
N CYS A 77 9.29 4.25 18.79
CA CYS A 77 10.60 4.18 19.45
C CYS A 77 11.47 5.43 19.23
N ARG A 78 10.95 6.49 18.59
CA ARG A 78 11.74 7.72 18.40
C ARG A 78 11.74 8.50 19.72
N SER A 79 12.84 8.38 20.48
CA SER A 79 13.08 9.22 21.64
C SER A 79 12.99 10.69 21.22
N PRO A 80 12.22 11.55 21.92
CA PRO A 80 12.30 12.98 21.67
C PRO A 80 13.74 13.42 21.91
N VAL A 81 14.36 14.07 20.91
CA VAL A 81 15.64 14.73 21.10
C VAL A 81 15.36 15.94 21.99
N THR A 82 15.49 15.77 23.31
CA THR A 82 15.54 16.88 24.23
C THR A 82 16.91 17.53 24.05
N SER A 83 17.04 18.45 23.10
CA SER A 83 18.21 19.33 23.04
C SER A 83 18.13 20.29 24.22
N VAL A 84 18.75 19.92 25.34
CA VAL A 84 18.96 20.86 26.45
C VAL A 84 20.06 21.81 26.01
N ILE A 85 19.68 22.94 25.41
CA ILE A 85 20.56 24.11 25.32
C ILE A 85 20.26 24.97 26.54
N ASN A 86 20.67 24.52 27.72
CA ASN A 86 20.84 25.41 28.86
C ASN A 86 22.35 25.48 29.10
N PRO A 87 23.07 26.46 28.51
CA PRO A 87 24.45 26.65 28.91
C PRO A 87 24.41 26.94 30.41
N SER A 88 25.22 26.23 31.18
CA SER A 88 25.20 26.17 32.66
C SER A 88 25.44 27.50 33.38
N CYS A 89 25.19 28.65 32.74
CA CYS A 89 25.33 30.01 33.21
C CYS A 89 24.52 30.31 34.48
N ALA A 90 23.47 29.54 34.77
CA ALA A 90 22.72 29.61 36.03
C ALA A 90 23.43 28.91 37.20
N GLY A 91 24.31 27.94 36.92
CA GLY A 91 25.01 27.12 37.93
C GLY A 91 26.46 27.52 38.20
N PHE A 92 27.02 28.46 37.43
CA PHE A 92 28.41 28.92 37.57
C PHE A 92 28.51 30.44 37.44
N SER A 93 29.52 31.02 38.07
CA SER A 93 29.83 32.46 38.00
C SER A 93 31.30 32.71 37.69
N LEU A 94 31.64 33.97 37.45
CA LEU A 94 33.03 34.42 37.40
C LEU A 94 33.72 34.18 38.75
N ILE A 95 34.99 33.81 38.68
CA ILE A 95 35.84 33.54 39.85
C ILE A 95 36.92 34.63 39.94
N SER A 96 37.15 35.18 41.12
CA SER A 96 38.22 36.15 41.38
C SER A 96 39.50 35.43 41.81
N ALA A 97 40.65 35.81 41.25
CA ALA A 97 41.95 35.28 41.66
C ALA A 97 42.46 35.99 42.92
N SER A 98 43.08 35.23 43.83
CA SER A 98 43.74 35.70 45.04
C SER A 98 45.24 35.98 44.80
N ARG A 99 45.84 36.85 45.62
CA ARG A 99 47.31 37.09 45.57
C ARG A 99 48.14 35.95 46.14
N GLN A 100 47.50 35.00 46.82
CA GLN A 100 48.15 33.79 47.35
C GLN A 100 48.06 32.61 46.36
N ASP A 101 47.38 32.79 45.22
CA ASP A 101 47.20 31.73 44.24
C ASP A 101 48.49 31.42 43.48
N THR A 102 48.69 30.14 43.17
CA THR A 102 49.78 29.71 42.30
C THR A 102 49.55 30.16 40.86
N THR A 103 50.61 30.21 40.07
CA THR A 103 50.52 30.56 38.64
C THR A 103 49.60 29.63 37.85
N GLU A 104 49.56 28.34 38.21
CA GLU A 104 48.67 27.35 37.58
C GLU A 104 47.20 27.63 37.91
N THR A 105 46.91 27.96 39.17
CA THR A 105 45.55 28.33 39.61
C THR A 105 45.06 29.58 38.89
N ILE A 106 45.90 30.61 38.78
CA ILE A 106 45.55 31.84 38.05
C ILE A 106 45.25 31.56 36.57
N ARG A 107 46.03 30.66 35.95
CA ARG A 107 45.81 30.25 34.55
C ARG A 107 44.48 29.54 34.37
N GLN A 108 44.11 28.65 35.29
CA GLN A 108 42.82 27.96 35.28
C GLN A 108 41.65 28.93 35.48
N ILE A 109 41.76 29.87 36.42
CA ILE A 109 40.76 30.91 36.65
C ILE A 109 40.54 31.75 35.38
N LYS A 110 41.62 32.09 34.67
CA LYS A 110 41.53 32.80 33.39
C LYS A 110 40.75 31.99 32.35
N VAL A 111 41.12 30.73 32.12
CA VAL A 111 40.44 29.88 31.13
C VAL A 111 38.95 29.68 31.48
N HIS A 112 38.63 29.49 32.77
CA HIS A 112 37.25 29.38 33.24
C HIS A 112 36.44 30.66 32.95
N ASN A 113 36.98 31.82 33.33
CA ASN A 113 36.31 33.10 33.15
C ASN A 113 36.18 33.48 31.66
N ASP A 114 37.18 33.19 30.84
CA ASP A 114 37.15 33.44 29.39
C ASP A 114 36.06 32.58 28.73
N THR A 115 36.00 31.29 29.08
CA THR A 115 34.97 30.35 28.61
C THR A 115 33.57 30.78 29.05
N TYR A 116 33.41 31.21 30.31
CA TYR A 116 32.17 31.74 30.83
C TYR A 116 31.73 32.99 30.05
N ARG A 117 32.64 33.90 29.72
CA ARG A 117 32.32 35.11 28.93
C ARG A 117 31.95 34.78 27.49
N GLU A 118 32.55 33.78 26.87
CA GLU A 118 32.20 33.39 25.50
C GLU A 118 30.81 32.75 25.44
N ILE A 119 30.49 31.89 26.40
CA ILE A 119 29.26 31.10 26.40
C ILE A 119 28.08 31.87 27.02
N CYS A 120 28.31 32.62 28.10
CA CYS A 120 27.24 33.17 28.94
C CYS A 120 27.01 34.69 28.80
N ARG A 121 27.97 35.47 28.26
CA ARG A 121 27.86 36.95 28.21
C ARG A 121 26.70 37.44 27.32
N LYS A 122 26.22 36.64 26.38
CA LYS A 122 25.06 36.99 25.53
C LYS A 122 23.69 36.77 26.21
N GLN A 123 23.62 36.10 27.36
CA GLN A 123 22.36 35.82 28.06
C GLN A 123 22.00 36.84 29.14
N GLY A 124 22.97 37.60 29.67
CA GLY A 124 22.75 38.56 30.76
C GLY A 124 22.26 39.95 30.32
N GLY A 125 21.54 40.05 29.21
CA GLY A 125 21.10 41.33 28.63
C GLY A 125 19.57 41.50 28.53
N ASN A 126 18.78 40.55 29.03
CA ASN A 126 17.33 40.64 28.88
C ASN A 126 16.56 39.93 30.01
N ASP A 127 16.96 40.15 31.26
CA ASP A 127 16.10 39.89 32.43
C ASP A 127 16.50 40.83 33.56
N GLY A 128 15.62 41.76 33.89
CA GLY A 128 15.79 42.68 35.02
C GLY A 128 15.06 44.01 34.83
N ARG A 129 13.74 43.92 34.76
CA ARG A 129 12.87 44.89 35.45
C ARG A 129 13.00 44.67 36.95
#